data_AF-A0A2T1FD27-F1
#
_entry.id   AF-A0A2T1FD27-F1
#
_cell.length_a   1.000
_cell.length_b   1.000
_cell.length_c   1.000
_cell.angle_alpha   90.00
_cell.angle_beta   90.00
_cell.angle_gamma   90.00
#
_symmetry.space_group_name_H-M   'P 1'
#
loop_
_entity.id
_entity.type
_entity.pdbx_description
1 polymer ?
#
loop_
_entity_poly.entity_id
_entity_poly.type
_entity_poly.pdbx_seq_one_letter_code
_entity_poly.pdbx_strand_id
1 'polypeptide(L)'
;MSIMITIDADRINSLDLSPVRTVIEQWLQAGTIAQNEQQLQFEIEYPREELDPREISELPEVRLWFIRLDACYPWLPFLLDWKVGELARYSAMLVPHQFHRSEGIQYNPE
;
A
#
# COMPACT_ATOMS: atom_id res chain seq x y z
N MET A 1 -4.15 -0.07 19.06
CA MET A 1 -4.28 1.32 18.56
C MET A 1 -3.60 1.31 17.22
N SER A 2 -4.28 1.66 16.13
CA SER A 2 -3.66 1.60 14.82
C SER A 2 -2.60 2.69 14.67
N ILE A 3 -1.53 2.35 13.95
CA ILE A 3 -0.46 3.24 13.51
C ILE A 3 -0.75 3.61 12.07
N MET A 4 -0.89 4.91 11.83
CA MET A 4 -1.04 5.45 10.49
C MET A 4 0.34 5.85 9.94
N ILE A 5 0.67 5.35 8.76
CA ILE A 5 1.89 5.71 8.04
C ILE A 5 1.48 6.58 6.86
N THR A 6 1.85 7.86 6.91
CA THR A 6 1.64 8.79 5.80
C THR A 6 2.73 8.64 4.76
N ILE A 7 2.33 8.51 3.50
CA ILE A 7 3.21 8.37 2.34
C ILE A 7 2.84 9.45 1.33
N ASP A 8 3.74 10.41 1.17
CA ASP A 8 3.62 11.49 0.20
C ASP A 8 4.14 11.09 -1.20
N ALA A 9 3.92 12.00 -2.16
CA ALA A 9 4.34 11.84 -3.54
C ALA A 9 5.87 11.68 -3.69
N ASP A 10 6.67 12.37 -2.89
CA ASP A 10 8.13 12.31 -2.98
C ASP A 10 8.62 10.91 -2.58
N ARG A 11 8.05 10.34 -1.51
CA ARG A 11 8.34 8.97 -1.06
C ARG A 11 7.88 7.92 -2.08
N ILE A 12 6.72 8.13 -2.70
CA ILE A 12 6.22 7.25 -3.78
C ILE A 12 7.18 7.26 -4.97
N ASN A 13 7.51 8.45 -5.48
CA ASN A 13 8.33 8.61 -6.69
C ASN A 13 9.79 8.19 -6.49
N SER A 14 10.33 8.35 -5.27
CA SER A 14 11.67 7.89 -4.91
C SER A 14 11.74 6.45 -4.43
N LEU A 15 10.58 5.76 -4.35
CA LEU A 15 10.46 4.41 -3.80
C LEU A 15 11.01 4.29 -2.37
N ASP A 16 10.86 5.35 -1.58
CA ASP A 16 11.35 5.42 -0.21
C ASP A 16 10.43 4.66 0.75
N LEU A 17 11.00 3.64 1.40
CA LEU A 17 10.33 2.84 2.41
C LEU A 17 10.72 3.24 3.85
N SER A 18 11.50 4.30 4.02
CA SER A 18 11.92 4.79 5.35
C SER A 18 10.79 4.96 6.37
N PRO A 19 9.56 5.37 6.01
CA PRO A 19 8.48 5.53 6.99
C PRO A 19 8.00 4.18 7.53
N VAL A 20 7.89 3.19 6.65
CA VAL A 20 7.50 1.82 7.01
C VAL A 20 8.61 1.13 7.79
N ARG A 21 9.86 1.29 7.33
CA ARG A 21 11.04 0.76 8.00
C ARG A 21 11.14 1.26 9.44
N THR A 22 10.90 2.55 9.67
CA THR A 22 10.96 3.16 11.01
C THR A 22 9.98 2.48 11.99
N VAL A 23 8.77 2.13 11.55
CA VAL A 23 7.79 1.44 12.39
C VAL A 23 8.13 -0.04 12.55
N ILE A 24 8.41 -0.73 11.44
CA ILE A 24 8.66 -2.17 11.44
C ILE A 24 9.93 -2.54 12.21
N GLU A 25 11.02 -1.78 12.04
CA GLU A 25 12.28 -2.09 12.71
C GLU A 25 12.17 -1.99 14.23
N GLN A 26 11.34 -1.07 14.75
CA GLN A 26 11.08 -0.99 16.19
C GLN A 26 10.45 -2.29 16.72
N TRP A 27 9.47 -2.85 16.01
CA TRP A 27 8.83 -4.12 16.39
C TRP A 27 9.73 -5.33 16.20
N LEU A 28 10.54 -5.35 15.13
CA LEU A 28 11.50 -6.41 14.89
C LEU A 28 12.58 -6.44 15.98
N GLN A 29 13.15 -5.28 16.32
CA GLN A 29 14.18 -5.17 17.37
C GLN A 29 13.63 -5.55 18.75
N ALA A 30 12.38 -5.20 19.04
CA ALA A 30 11.70 -5.59 20.27
C ALA A 30 11.23 -7.06 20.28
N GLY A 31 11.27 -7.76 19.15
CA GLY A 31 10.71 -9.12 19.01
C GLY A 31 9.18 -9.16 19.17
N THR A 32 8.49 -8.05 18.92
CA THR A 32 7.05 -7.89 19.18
C THR A 32 6.19 -7.86 17.92
N ILE A 33 6.75 -8.23 16.76
CA ILE A 33 6.04 -8.14 15.48
C ILE A 33 4.72 -8.93 15.44
N ALA A 34 4.69 -10.13 16.05
CA ALA A 34 3.52 -11.00 16.07
C ALA A 34 2.37 -10.44 16.92
N GLN A 35 2.66 -9.52 17.85
CA GLN A 35 1.68 -8.86 18.71
C GLN A 35 1.07 -7.61 18.06
N ASN A 36 1.56 -7.19 16.88
CA ASN A 36 1.11 -6.00 16.18
C ASN A 36 0.24 -6.34 14.95
N GLU A 37 -0.47 -7.48 15.00
CA GLU A 37 -1.42 -7.86 13.97
C GLU A 37 -2.47 -6.77 13.75
N GLN A 38 -2.78 -6.50 12.48
CA GLN A 38 -3.80 -5.55 12.07
C GLN A 38 -3.71 -4.15 12.70
N GLN A 39 -2.49 -3.68 13.02
CA GLN A 39 -2.26 -2.34 13.57
C GLN A 39 -1.84 -1.30 12.52
N LEU A 40 -1.45 -1.66 11.30
CA LEU A 40 -0.94 -0.72 10.30
C LEU A 40 -2.03 -0.20 9.35
N GLN A 41 -2.04 1.11 9.14
CA GLN A 41 -2.85 1.82 8.16
C GLN A 41 -1.97 2.73 7.30
N PHE A 42 -2.41 3.01 6.08
CA PHE A 42 -1.72 3.90 5.15
C PHE A 42 -2.58 5.11 4.80
N GLU A 43 -1.98 6.28 4.96
CA GLU A 43 -2.50 7.53 4.41
C GLU A 43 -1.65 7.88 3.19
N ILE A 44 -2.26 7.85 2.00
CA ILE A 44 -1.55 8.02 0.73
C ILE A 44 -1.87 9.42 0.20
N GLU A 45 -0.89 10.31 0.25
CA GLU A 45 -0.97 11.68 -0.21
C GLU A 45 -0.30 11.83 -1.58
N TYR A 46 -1.02 11.42 -2.62
CA TYR A 46 -0.54 11.50 -3.99
C TYR A 46 -1.36 12.51 -4.80
N PRO A 47 -0.72 13.49 -5.46
CA PRO A 47 -1.43 14.50 -6.24
C PRO A 47 -2.17 13.83 -7.40
N ARG A 48 -3.43 14.21 -7.56
CA ARG A 48 -4.29 13.80 -8.68
C ARG A 48 -4.98 15.01 -9.26
N GLU A 49 -5.12 15.03 -10.58
CA GLU A 49 -5.97 16.02 -11.23
C GLU A 49 -7.43 15.80 -10.78
N GLU A 50 -8.17 16.88 -10.55
CA GLU A 50 -9.54 16.82 -10.00
C GLU A 50 -10.51 16.00 -10.87
N LEU A 51 -10.23 15.90 -12.18
CA LEU A 51 -11.02 15.16 -13.15
C LEU A 51 -10.42 13.81 -13.53
N ASP A 52 -9.33 13.37 -12.89
CA ASP A 52 -8.76 12.05 -13.12
C ASP A 52 -9.73 10.98 -12.59
N PRO A 53 -10.31 10.13 -13.45
CA PRO A 53 -11.29 9.14 -13.03
C PRO A 53 -10.67 7.93 -12.33
N ARG A 54 -9.33 7.85 -12.28
CA ARG A 54 -8.60 6.70 -11.74
C ARG A 54 -8.66 6.65 -10.22
N GLU A 55 -8.95 5.48 -9.69
CA GLU A 55 -8.70 5.16 -8.29
C GLU A 55 -7.21 5.15 -7.98
N ILE A 56 -6.86 5.32 -6.71
CA ILE A 56 -5.45 5.37 -6.28
C ILE A 56 -4.70 4.07 -6.59
N SER A 57 -5.41 2.93 -6.60
CA SER A 57 -4.89 1.62 -6.98
C SER A 57 -4.68 1.43 -8.47
N GLU A 58 -5.05 2.41 -9.30
CA GLU A 58 -4.81 2.41 -10.75
C GLU A 58 -3.59 3.25 -11.14
N LEU A 59 -3.01 4.01 -10.20
CA LEU A 59 -1.83 4.83 -10.44
C LEU A 59 -0.55 3.96 -10.44
N PRO A 60 0.18 3.87 -11.56
CA PRO A 60 1.36 3.00 -11.66
C PRO A 60 2.43 3.29 -10.61
N GLU A 61 2.65 4.57 -10.28
CA GLU A 61 3.68 5.00 -9.32
C GLU A 61 3.35 4.53 -7.91
N VAL A 62 2.08 4.68 -7.49
CA VAL A 62 1.59 4.19 -6.20
C VAL A 62 1.73 2.68 -6.14
N ARG A 63 1.27 1.97 -7.19
CA ARG A 63 1.38 0.51 -7.26
C ARG A 63 2.83 0.03 -7.20
N LEU A 64 3.74 0.67 -7.93
CA LEU A 64 5.16 0.32 -7.92
C LEU A 64 5.76 0.45 -6.52
N TRP A 65 5.37 1.48 -5.77
CA TRP A 65 5.79 1.65 -4.38
C TRP A 65 5.30 0.48 -3.50
N PHE A 66 4.05 0.05 -3.63
CA PHE A 66 3.51 -1.11 -2.90
C PHE A 66 4.14 -2.44 -3.34
N ILE A 67 4.46 -2.62 -4.63
CA ILE A 67 5.20 -3.80 -5.12
C ILE A 67 6.58 -3.87 -4.48
N ARG A 68 7.29 -2.75 -4.38
CA ARG A 68 8.57 -2.70 -3.68
C ARG A 68 8.41 -3.00 -2.19
N LEU A 69 7.38 -2.44 -1.56
CA LEU A 69 7.07 -2.71 -0.16
C LEU A 69 6.85 -4.21 0.09
N ASP A 70 6.06 -4.87 -0.76
CA ASP A 70 5.80 -6.31 -0.70
C ASP A 70 7.08 -7.14 -0.90
N ALA A 71 7.93 -6.75 -1.86
CA ALA A 71 9.21 -7.41 -2.09
C ALA A 71 10.15 -7.34 -0.87
N CYS A 72 10.10 -6.25 -0.10
CA CYS A 72 10.90 -6.10 1.12
C CYS A 72 10.24 -6.75 2.35
N TYR A 73 8.91 -6.78 2.42
CA TYR A 73 8.14 -7.25 3.56
C TYR A 73 6.95 -8.11 3.10
N PRO A 74 7.17 -9.32 2.56
CA PRO A 74 6.08 -10.14 1.96
C PRO A 74 5.04 -10.63 2.99
N TRP A 75 5.35 -10.50 4.28
CA TRP A 75 4.46 -10.83 5.39
C TRP A 75 3.66 -9.62 5.91
N LEU A 76 3.84 -8.43 5.34
CA LEU A 76 3.13 -7.20 5.73
C LEU A 76 1.60 -7.35 5.80
N PRO A 77 0.91 -8.15 4.94
CA PRO A 77 -0.54 -8.33 5.04
C PRO A 77 -1.06 -8.71 6.43
N PHE A 78 -0.26 -9.39 7.26
CA PHE A 78 -0.58 -9.72 8.65
C PHE A 78 -0.74 -8.48 9.55
N LEU A 79 0.03 -7.42 9.28
CA LEU A 79 0.04 -6.19 10.07
C LEU A 79 -1.04 -5.19 9.63
N LEU A 80 -1.62 -5.32 8.45
CA LEU A 80 -2.57 -4.36 7.90
C LEU A 80 -3.91 -4.39 8.65
N ASP A 81 -4.51 -3.23 8.95
CA ASP A 81 -5.84 -3.16 9.56
C ASP A 81 -6.94 -3.57 8.56
N TRP A 82 -7.41 -4.82 8.69
CA TRP A 82 -8.39 -5.39 7.77
C TRP A 82 -9.77 -4.73 7.92
N LYS A 83 -10.10 -4.19 9.09
CA LYS A 83 -11.44 -3.64 9.38
C LYS A 83 -11.71 -2.36 8.60
N VAL A 84 -10.67 -1.62 8.26
CA VAL A 84 -10.75 -0.39 7.47
C VAL A 84 -10.39 -0.61 5.99
N GLY A 85 -10.16 -1.85 5.59
CA GLY A 85 -9.95 -2.22 4.19
C GLY A 85 -8.50 -2.14 3.69
N GLU A 86 -7.50 -2.01 4.57
CA GLU A 86 -6.08 -1.95 4.15
C GLU A 86 -5.65 -3.20 3.39
N LEU A 87 -6.10 -4.38 3.83
CA LEU A 87 -5.78 -5.63 3.12
C LEU A 87 -6.33 -5.64 1.69
N ALA A 88 -7.54 -5.14 1.50
CA ALA A 88 -8.16 -5.06 0.17
C ALA A 88 -7.41 -4.05 -0.71
N ARG A 89 -7.09 -2.87 -0.18
CA ARG A 89 -6.29 -1.85 -0.88
C ARG A 89 -4.92 -2.38 -1.26
N TYR A 90 -4.19 -2.97 -0.32
CA TYR A 90 -2.87 -3.56 -0.55
C TYR A 90 -2.92 -4.63 -1.63
N SER A 91 -3.90 -5.53 -1.57
CA SER A 91 -4.08 -6.57 -2.60
C SER A 91 -4.35 -5.96 -3.98
N ALA A 92 -5.19 -4.92 -4.06
CA ALA A 92 -5.43 -4.21 -5.31
C ALA A 92 -4.15 -3.61 -5.89
N MET A 93 -3.23 -3.10 -5.06
CA MET A 93 -1.95 -2.56 -5.55
C MET A 93 -1.08 -3.61 -6.25
N LEU A 94 -1.11 -4.87 -5.76
CA LEU A 94 -0.24 -5.95 -6.21
C LEU A 94 -0.80 -6.74 -7.39
N VAL A 95 -2.12 -6.92 -7.45
CA VAL A 95 -2.74 -7.70 -8.53
C VAL A 95 -2.65 -6.92 -9.84
N PRO A 96 -2.06 -7.48 -10.92
CA PRO A 96 -2.10 -6.87 -12.24
C PRO A 96 -3.55 -6.72 -12.70
N HIS A 97 -4.04 -5.49 -12.77
CA HIS A 97 -5.37 -5.18 -13.25
C HIS A 97 -5.41 -3.80 -13.93
N GLN A 98 -6.44 -3.59 -14.75
CA GLN A 98 -6.80 -2.31 -15.35
C GLN A 98 -8.32 -2.12 -15.31
N PHE A 99 -8.78 -0.88 -15.23
CA PHE A 99 -10.21 -0.58 -15.39
C PHE A 99 -10.48 -0.07 -16.79
N HIS A 100 -11.39 -0.76 -17.47
CA HIS A 100 -11.92 -0.32 -18.74
C HIS A 100 -13.32 0.27 -18.54
N ARG A 101 -13.58 1.46 -19.09
CA ARG A 101 -14.87 2.17 -18.87
C ARG A 101 -16.10 1.35 -19.28
N SER A 102 -16.01 0.53 -20.32
CA SER A 102 -17.13 -0.30 -20.78
C SER A 102 -17.10 -1.74 -20.28
N GLU A 103 -15.93 -2.26 -19.89
CA GLU A 103 -15.76 -3.69 -19.58
C GLU A 103 -15.49 -3.94 -18.08
N GLY A 104 -15.34 -2.88 -17.29
CA GLY A 104 -15.06 -2.96 -15.87
C GLY A 104 -13.61 -3.36 -15.59
N ILE A 105 -13.39 -4.03 -14.46
CA ILE A 105 -12.06 -4.50 -14.06
C ILE A 105 -11.61 -5.68 -14.90
N GLN A 106 -10.40 -5.61 -15.44
CA GLN A 106 -9.73 -6.69 -16.15
C GLN A 106 -8.49 -7.08 -15.37
N TYR A 107 -8.31 -8.38 -15.14
CA TYR A 107 -7.17 -8.94 -14.44
C TYR A 107 -6.19 -9.55 -15.45
N ASN A 108 -4.89 -9.30 -15.23
CA ASN A 108 -3.80 -9.78 -16.07
C ASN A 108 -4.07 -9.62 -17.59
N PRO A 109 -4.37 -8.40 -18.07
CA PRO A 109 -4.48 -8.16 -19.51
C PRO A 109 -3.11 -8.42 -20.16
N GLU A 110 -3.07 -9.32 -21.14
CA GLU A 110 -1.88 -9.58 -22.00
C GLU A 110 -1.83 -8.60 -23.18
#